data_AF-A0A401QBX4-F1
#
_entry.id   AF-A0A401QBX4-F1
#
_cell.length_a   1.000
_cell.length_b   1.000
_cell.length_c   1.000
_cell.angle_alpha   90.00
_cell.angle_beta   90.00
_cell.angle_gamma   90.00
#
_symmetry.space_group_name_H-M   'P 1'
#
loop_
_entity.id
_entity.type
_entity.pdbx_description
1 polymer ?
#
loop_
_entity_poly.entity_id
_entity_poly.type
_entity_poly.pdbx_seq_one_letter_code
_entity_poly.pdbx_strand_id
1 'polypeptide(L)'
;GNKGGVVVRLSIYGHLICFLNCHLPAHIENTNQRLDSFERILDMQQFTGRKACAILDHDLVFWFGDLNFRIADHGLHFIRECITKKRYHLLWDKDQ
;
A
#
# COMPACT_ATOMS: atom_id res chain seq x y z
N GLY A 1 -2.47 -18.68 0.29
CA GLY A 1 -1.71 -17.63 -0.44
C GLY A 1 -0.79 -16.93 0.54
N ASN A 2 0.33 -16.35 0.07
CA ASN A 2 1.30 -15.62 0.90
C ASN A 2 1.14 -14.09 0.85
N LYS A 3 -0.02 -13.61 0.35
CA LYS A 3 -0.35 -12.20 0.15
C LYS A 3 -1.47 -11.80 1.12
N GLY A 4 -1.37 -10.61 1.70
CA GLY A 4 -2.27 -10.14 2.75
C GLY A 4 -1.70 -8.93 3.49
N GLY A 5 -2.35 -8.55 4.58
CA GLY A 5 -1.93 -7.47 5.46
C GLY A 5 -1.92 -7.89 6.93
N VAL A 6 -1.07 -7.23 7.71
CA VAL A 6 -1.04 -7.31 9.18
C VAL A 6 -1.29 -5.92 9.71
N VAL A 7 -2.22 -5.80 10.65
CA VAL A 7 -2.64 -4.51 11.21
C VAL A 7 -2.39 -4.50 12.71
N VAL A 8 -1.72 -3.46 13.17
CA VAL A 8 -1.49 -3.18 14.60
C VAL A 8 -2.02 -1.79 14.91
N ARG A 9 -2.74 -1.65 16.01
CA ARG A 9 -3.13 -0.34 16.53
C ARG A 9 -2.66 -0.15 17.95
N LEU A 10 -2.40 1.10 18.31
CA LEU A 10 -2.13 1.51 19.69
C LEU A 10 -2.68 2.90 19.99
N SER A 11 -2.80 3.20 21.29
CA SER A 11 -3.13 4.53 21.78
C SER A 11 -1.87 5.18 22.35
N ILE A 12 -1.52 6.36 21.84
CA ILE A 12 -0.37 7.16 22.31
C ILE A 12 -0.90 8.54 22.73
N TYR A 13 -0.77 8.87 24.01
CA TYR A 13 -1.29 10.12 24.59
C TYR A 13 -2.77 10.41 24.25
N GLY A 14 -3.58 9.36 24.10
CA GLY A 14 -5.00 9.47 23.76
C GLY A 14 -5.29 9.48 22.25
N HIS A 15 -4.27 9.55 21.39
CA HIS A 15 -4.40 9.42 19.95
C HIS A 15 -4.34 7.95 19.51
N LEU A 16 -5.29 7.53 18.68
CA LEU A 16 -5.35 6.19 18.12
C LEU A 16 -4.57 6.15 16.81
N ILE A 17 -3.52 5.32 16.78
CA ILE A 17 -2.63 5.18 15.63
C ILE A 17 -2.70 3.75 15.11
N CYS A 18 -2.88 3.60 13.80
CA CYS A 18 -2.96 2.33 13.11
C CYS A 18 -1.77 2.16 12.16
N PHE A 19 -1.15 0.99 12.19
CA PHE A 19 -0.07 0.57 11.31
C PHE A 19 -0.54 -0.65 10.52
N LEU A 20 -0.69 -0.47 9.22
CA LEU A 20 -1.03 -1.52 8.27
C LEU A 20 0.19 -1.81 7.38
N ASN A 21 0.75 -3.00 7.53
CA ASN A 21 1.78 -3.52 6.65
C ASN A 21 1.16 -4.56 5.71
N CYS A 22 1.38 -4.46 4.40
CA CYS A 22 0.87 -5.45 3.45
C CYS A 22 1.89 -5.92 2.40
N HIS A 23 1.58 -7.07 1.80
CA HIS A 23 2.28 -7.60 0.64
C HIS A 23 1.21 -7.95 -0.40
N LEU A 24 1.07 -7.09 -1.42
CA LEU A 24 0.01 -7.18 -2.42
C LEU A 24 0.41 -8.07 -3.63
N PRO A 25 -0.54 -8.51 -4.46
CA PRO A 25 -0.25 -9.33 -5.63
C PRO A 25 0.84 -8.73 -6.54
N ALA A 26 1.82 -9.57 -6.89
CA ALA A 26 2.93 -9.22 -7.78
C ALA A 26 2.49 -9.21 -9.25
N HIS A 27 3.41 -8.81 -10.15
CA HIS A 27 3.24 -8.69 -11.60
C HIS A 27 2.47 -7.44 -12.06
N ILE A 28 2.84 -6.94 -13.24
CA ILE A 28 2.43 -5.63 -13.73
C ILE A 28 0.95 -5.60 -14.12
N GLU A 29 0.39 -6.74 -14.52
CA GLU A 29 -1.00 -6.90 -14.97
C GLU A 29 -2.01 -6.88 -13.82
N ASN A 30 -1.54 -7.05 -12.58
CA ASN A 30 -2.39 -7.28 -11.41
C ASN A 30 -2.82 -5.99 -10.68
N THR A 31 -2.86 -4.84 -11.36
CA THR A 31 -3.27 -3.56 -10.74
C THR A 31 -4.65 -3.65 -10.09
N ASN A 32 -5.65 -4.15 -10.81
CA ASN A 32 -7.00 -4.30 -10.25
C ASN A 32 -7.02 -5.28 -9.06
N GLN A 33 -6.27 -6.37 -9.11
CA GLN A 33 -6.18 -7.31 -7.99
C GLN A 33 -5.50 -6.69 -6.75
N ARG A 34 -4.57 -5.74 -6.94
CA ARG A 34 -3.98 -4.96 -5.84
C ARG A 34 -5.00 -4.03 -5.22
N LEU A 35 -5.79 -3.33 -6.04
CA LEU A 35 -6.89 -2.48 -5.56
C LEU A 35 -7.95 -3.30 -4.82
N ASP A 36 -8.37 -4.45 -5.36
CA ASP A 36 -9.30 -5.35 -4.67
C ASP A 36 -8.73 -5.87 -3.35
N SER A 37 -7.43 -6.17 -3.31
CA SER A 37 -6.75 -6.59 -2.09
C SER A 37 -6.66 -5.46 -1.06
N PHE A 38 -6.48 -4.23 -1.52
CA PHE A 38 -6.46 -3.02 -0.69
C PHE A 38 -7.82 -2.81 -0.01
N GLU A 39 -8.90 -2.73 -0.80
CA GLU A 39 -10.27 -2.58 -0.29
C GLU A 39 -10.62 -3.72 0.69
N ARG A 40 -10.27 -4.96 0.33
CA ARG A 40 -10.53 -6.11 1.18
C ARG A 40 -9.84 -6.05 2.54
N ILE A 41 -8.62 -5.51 2.61
CA ILE A 41 -7.89 -5.33 3.89
C ILE A 41 -8.61 -4.29 4.76
N LEU A 42 -9.09 -3.19 4.17
CA LEU A 42 -9.84 -2.16 4.88
C LEU A 42 -11.16 -2.70 5.44
N ASP A 43 -11.91 -3.44 4.64
CA ASP A 43 -13.24 -3.94 5.00
C ASP A 43 -13.18 -5.07 6.04
N MET A 44 -12.26 -6.03 5.85
CA MET A 44 -12.21 -7.22 6.70
C MET A 44 -11.62 -6.94 8.08
N GLN A 45 -10.76 -5.93 8.22
CA GLN A 45 -10.14 -5.63 9.50
C GLN A 45 -11.09 -4.82 10.38
N GLN A 46 -11.60 -5.47 11.42
CA GLN A 46 -12.41 -4.84 12.45
C GLN A 46 -11.74 -5.00 13.81
N PHE A 47 -11.72 -3.93 14.60
CA PHE A 47 -11.20 -3.93 15.96
C PHE A 47 -12.33 -3.97 16.98
N THR A 48 -12.15 -4.74 18.05
CA THR A 48 -13.09 -4.77 19.16
C THR A 48 -13.00 -3.50 20.01
N GLY A 49 -14.13 -3.02 20.53
CA GLY A 49 -14.19 -1.86 21.42
C GLY A 49 -15.15 -0.78 20.94
N ARG A 50 -15.14 0.37 21.62
CA ARG A 50 -16.05 1.51 21.34
C ARG A 50 -15.42 2.62 20.50
N LYS A 51 -14.12 2.56 20.23
CA LYS A 51 -13.38 3.60 19.49
C LYS A 51 -12.59 2.97 18.36
N ALA A 52 -12.61 3.65 17.21
CA ALA A 52 -11.95 3.29 15.96
C ALA A 52 -12.14 1.80 15.60
N CYS A 53 -13.32 1.45 15.11
CA CYS A 53 -13.69 0.07 14.80
C CYS A 53 -13.07 -0.38 13.48
N ALA A 54 -13.05 0.49 12.48
CA ALA A 54 -12.36 0.27 11.20
C ALA A 54 -10.95 0.89 11.21
N ILE A 55 -10.13 0.50 10.23
CA ILE A 55 -8.77 1.06 10.05
C ILE A 55 -8.82 2.58 9.89
N LEU A 56 -9.72 3.08 9.05
CA LEU A 56 -9.80 4.51 8.70
C LEU A 56 -10.42 5.39 9.81
N ASP A 57 -10.96 4.79 10.88
CA ASP A 57 -11.50 5.54 12.02
C ASP A 57 -10.41 6.01 13.00
N HIS A 58 -9.14 5.62 12.80
CA HIS A 58 -8.03 6.02 13.65
C HIS A 58 -7.59 7.45 13.34
N ASP A 59 -7.09 8.17 14.35
CA ASP A 59 -6.60 9.55 14.19
C ASP A 59 -5.44 9.64 13.19
N LEU A 60 -4.62 8.58 13.11
CA LEU A 60 -3.52 8.47 12.16
C LEU A 60 -3.37 7.03 11.66
N VAL A 61 -3.27 6.87 10.34
CA VAL A 61 -3.07 5.57 9.68
C VAL A 61 -1.78 5.60 8.86
N PHE A 62 -0.88 4.68 9.17
CA PHE A 62 0.28 4.37 8.33
C PHE A 62 -0.02 3.12 7.51
N TRP A 63 -0.02 3.26 6.19
CA TRP A 63 -0.07 2.12 5.28
C TRP A 63 1.26 1.99 4.55
N PHE A 64 1.90 0.82 4.68
CA PHE A 64 3.17 0.54 4.04
C PHE A 64 3.33 -0.96 3.71
N GLY A 65 4.46 -1.30 3.09
CA GLY A 65 4.84 -2.68 2.78
C GLY A 65 5.27 -2.86 1.32
N ASP A 66 5.24 -4.10 0.83
CA ASP A 66 5.46 -4.40 -0.59
C ASP A 66 4.14 -4.30 -1.36
N LEU A 67 3.81 -3.06 -1.74
CA LEU A 67 2.57 -2.75 -2.46
C LEU A 67 2.55 -3.28 -3.89
N ASN A 68 3.70 -3.65 -4.44
CA ASN A 68 3.84 -4.28 -5.76
C ASN A 68 3.29 -3.48 -6.98
N PHE A 69 2.99 -2.19 -6.85
CA PHE A 69 2.76 -1.31 -8.00
C PHE A 69 4.04 -1.21 -8.83
N ARG A 70 3.88 -1.12 -10.16
CA ARG A 70 4.98 -1.18 -11.12
C ARG A 70 4.90 0.00 -12.08
N ILE A 71 6.04 0.47 -12.55
CA ILE A 71 6.10 1.42 -13.65
C ILE A 71 5.59 0.74 -14.93
N ALA A 72 4.50 1.26 -15.50
CA ALA A 72 3.91 0.82 -16.75
C ALA A 72 4.45 1.58 -17.97
N ASP A 73 4.13 1.10 -19.17
CA ASP A 73 4.32 1.82 -20.45
C ASP A 73 5.73 2.34 -20.77
N HIS A 74 6.77 1.77 -20.15
CA HIS A 74 8.16 2.10 -20.42
C HIS A 74 9.00 0.87 -20.77
N GLY A 75 9.79 0.98 -21.83
CA GLY A 75 10.77 -0.03 -22.19
C GLY A 75 11.94 -0.06 -21.19
N LEU A 76 12.51 -1.24 -20.96
CA LEU A 76 13.60 -1.45 -20.00
C LEU A 76 14.80 -0.52 -20.22
N HIS A 77 15.12 -0.19 -21.48
CA HIS A 77 16.20 0.74 -21.81
C HIS A 77 15.94 2.14 -21.24
N PHE A 78 14.74 2.68 -21.44
CA PHE A 78 14.35 3.99 -20.94
C PHE A 78 14.36 4.03 -19.40
N ILE A 79 13.82 2.99 -18.75
CA ILE A 79 13.83 2.88 -17.29
C ILE A 79 15.27 2.88 -16.75
N ARG A 80 16.15 2.05 -17.34
CA ARG A 80 17.57 1.97 -16.94
C ARG A 80 18.26 3.32 -17.09
N GLU A 81 18.06 4.00 -18.22
CA GLU A 81 18.63 5.31 -18.45
C GLU A 81 18.15 6.35 -17.42
N CYS A 82 16.85 6.38 -17.13
CA CYS A 82 16.29 7.28 -16.11
C CYS A 82 16.89 7.00 -14.73
N ILE A 83 17.07 5.73 -14.37
CA ILE A 83 17.72 5.33 -13.11
C ILE A 83 19.18 5.79 -13.09
N THR A 84 19.96 5.49 -14.14
CA THR A 84 21.39 5.87 -14.23
C THR A 84 21.58 7.39 -14.17
N LYS A 85 20.70 8.15 -14.83
CA LYS A 85 20.75 9.62 -14.85
C LYS A 85 20.02 10.29 -13.67
N LYS A 86 19.49 9.52 -12.71
CA LYS A 86 18.68 10.00 -11.57
C LYS A 86 17.48 10.88 -11.98
N ARG A 87 16.89 10.60 -13.15
CA ARG A 87 15.72 11.31 -13.70
C ARG A 87 14.41 10.60 -13.33
N TYR A 88 14.18 10.39 -12.04
CA TYR A 88 13.04 9.61 -11.56
C TYR A 88 11.68 10.26 -11.85
N HIS A 89 11.62 11.60 -11.93
CA HIS A 89 10.39 12.33 -12.24
C HIS A 89 9.76 11.93 -13.57
N LEU A 90 10.55 11.41 -14.51
CA LEU A 90 10.05 10.93 -15.80
C LEU A 90 9.31 9.59 -15.69
N LEU A 91 9.38 8.91 -14.54
CA LEU A 91 8.78 7.61 -14.30
C LEU A 91 7.51 7.68 -13.45
N TRP A 92 7.28 8.79 -12.73
CA TRP A 92 6.22 8.90 -11.72
C TRP A 92 4.81 8.80 -12.32
N ASP A 93 4.57 9.48 -13.44
CA ASP A 93 3.25 9.46 -14.11
C ASP A 93 2.85 8.06 -14.62
N LYS A 94 3.80 7.12 -14.60
CA LYS A 94 3.62 5.74 -15.01
C LYS A 94 3.73 4.74 -13.87
N ASP A 95 3.95 5.20 -12.64
CA ASP A 95 3.72 4.35 -11.47
C ASP A 95 2.21 4.12 -11.32
N GLN A 96 1.82 2.86 -11.14
CA GLN A 96 0.42 2.41 -11.16
C GLN A 96 -0.39 2.84 -9.93
#